data_AF-A0A661JI80-F1
#
_entry.id   AF-A0A661JI80-F1
#
_cell.length_a   1.000
_cell.length_b   1.000
_cell.length_c   1.000
_cell.angle_alpha   90.00
_cell.angle_beta   90.00
_cell.angle_gamma   90.00
#
_symmetry.space_group_name_H-M   'P 1'
#
loop_
_entity.id
_entity.type
_entity.pdbx_description
1 polymer ?
#
loop_
_entity_poly.entity_id
_entity_poly.type
_entity_poly.pdbx_seq_one_letter_code
_entity_poly.pdbx_strand_id
1 'polypeptide(L)'
;GVLDLRKLAERVDVGRVEEVSWQEGKIAVRTRGREETIPLEEVLQDRCLSCPYPTPLIYDVLLGDPLPPKGENEALLRQVEELEELTPPERLRYWKEELERCIRCYACRNACPLCVCQDWCAAEARDPHWISMRDGVKEKWMWQVLHALHLAGRCTGCGECERACPMGIPLLRIRTKINAELKELFDYEAGVKEGERPPLLTYQVSEPKIEEPKW
;
A
#
# COMPACT_ATOMS: atom_id res chain seq x y z
N GLY A 1 9.19 9.17 9.51
CA GLY A 1 8.08 8.29 9.10
C GLY A 1 6.90 9.15 8.68
N VAL A 2 5.86 8.58 8.09
CA VAL A 2 4.66 9.30 7.65
C VAL A 2 3.53 9.08 8.64
N LEU A 3 2.88 10.16 9.08
CA LEU A 3 1.72 10.10 9.97
C LEU A 3 0.50 9.53 9.25
N ASP A 4 -0.31 8.76 9.98
CA ASP A 4 -1.67 8.38 9.59
C ASP A 4 -2.65 9.37 10.23
N LEU A 5 -3.27 10.22 9.39
CA LEU A 5 -4.20 11.23 9.85
C LEU A 5 -5.46 10.63 10.50
N ARG A 6 -5.81 9.37 10.20
CA ARG A 6 -6.95 8.68 10.83
C ARG A 6 -6.64 8.39 12.29
N LYS A 7 -5.47 7.77 12.55
CA LYS A 7 -4.98 7.49 13.91
C LYS A 7 -4.81 8.79 14.71
N LEU A 8 -4.33 9.86 14.06
CA LEU A 8 -4.21 11.16 14.71
C LEU A 8 -5.58 11.79 15.03
N ALA A 9 -6.56 11.65 14.13
CA ALA A 9 -7.92 12.18 14.31
C ALA A 9 -8.70 11.52 15.46
N GLU A 10 -8.32 10.32 15.89
CA GLU A 10 -8.87 9.66 17.08
C GLU A 10 -8.43 10.35 18.38
N ARG A 11 -7.36 11.15 18.32
CA ARG A 11 -6.73 11.79 19.49
C ARG A 11 -7.01 13.28 19.54
N VAL A 12 -6.86 13.96 18.39
CA VAL A 12 -6.95 15.41 18.25
C VAL A 12 -7.81 15.85 17.05
N ASP A 13 -8.37 17.05 17.09
CA ASP A 13 -9.08 17.65 15.94
C ASP A 13 -8.06 18.11 14.88
N VAL A 14 -7.75 17.21 13.94
CA VAL A 14 -6.81 17.47 12.83
C VAL A 14 -7.25 18.60 11.90
N GLY A 15 -8.51 19.05 11.95
CA GLY A 15 -9.02 20.19 11.19
C GLY A 15 -8.77 21.55 11.85
N ARG A 16 -8.32 21.57 13.12
CA ARG A 16 -8.12 22.79 13.92
C ARG A 16 -6.77 22.82 14.63
N VAL A 17 -5.75 22.28 13.98
CA VAL A 17 -4.36 22.31 14.48
C VAL A 17 -3.84 23.75 14.44
N GLU A 18 -3.34 24.22 15.58
CA GLU A 18 -2.70 25.52 15.73
C GLU A 18 -1.18 25.40 15.69
N GLU A 19 -0.63 24.31 16.24
CA GLU A 19 0.81 24.08 16.32
C GLU A 19 1.14 22.59 16.39
N VAL A 20 2.28 22.22 15.81
CA VAL A 20 2.86 20.89 15.88
C VAL A 20 4.33 21.02 16.27
N SER A 21 4.75 20.29 17.29
CA SER A 21 6.16 20.17 17.66
C SER A 21 6.58 18.70 17.76
N TRP A 22 7.87 18.46 17.52
CA TRP A 22 8.46 17.13 17.54
C TRP A 22 9.36 17.00 18.77
N GLN A 23 9.13 15.95 19.55
CA GLN A 23 9.96 15.56 20.68
C GLN A 23 10.54 14.17 20.37
N GLU A 24 11.56 13.75 21.12
CA GLU A 24 12.17 12.43 20.90
C GLU A 24 11.12 11.31 20.98
N GLY A 25 10.84 10.69 19.83
CA GLY A 25 9.83 9.62 19.70
C GLY A 25 8.36 10.04 19.81
N LYS A 26 8.04 11.34 19.94
CA LYS A 26 6.67 11.83 20.17
C LYS A 26 6.33 13.03 19.30
N ILE A 27 5.03 13.20 19.03
CA ILE A 27 4.47 14.40 18.42
C ILE A 27 3.59 15.12 19.44
N ALA A 28 3.79 16.42 19.61
CA ALA A 28 2.88 17.26 20.38
C ALA A 28 2.04 18.08 19.40
N VAL A 29 0.71 17.96 19.51
CA VAL A 29 -0.25 18.66 18.66
C VAL A 29 -1.13 19.54 19.53
N ARG A 30 -1.13 20.83 19.24
CA ARG A 30 -1.97 21.83 19.90
C ARG A 30 -3.15 22.17 19.00
N THR A 31 -4.35 21.99 19.55
CA THR A 31 -5.64 22.39 18.97
C THR A 31 -6.33 23.37 19.93
N ARG A 32 -7.47 23.94 19.54
CA ARG A 32 -8.18 24.95 20.37
C ARG A 32 -8.45 24.45 21.80
N GLY A 33 -7.65 24.94 22.75
CA GLY A 33 -7.80 24.65 24.18
C GLY A 33 -7.29 23.28 24.64
N ARG A 34 -6.61 22.51 23.79
CA ARG A 34 -6.04 21.20 24.14
C ARG A 34 -4.69 20.98 23.47
N GLU A 35 -3.73 20.53 24.25
CA GLU A 35 -2.45 20.02 23.77
C GLU A 35 -2.37 18.53 24.10
N GLU A 36 -1.96 17.72 23.12
CA GLU A 36 -1.76 16.29 23.33
C GLU A 36 -0.39 15.87 22.79
N THR A 37 0.34 15.12 23.62
CA THR A 37 1.60 14.50 23.22
C THR A 37 1.36 13.01 23.00
N ILE A 38 1.67 12.53 21.80
CA ILE A 38 1.35 11.18 21.34
C ILE A 38 2.64 10.47 20.89
N PRO A 39 2.91 9.23 21.30
CA PRO A 39 4.00 8.43 20.76
C PRO A 39 3.88 8.26 19.24
N LEU A 40 4.99 8.44 18.51
CA LEU A 40 4.96 8.37 17.05
C LEU A 40 4.49 7.01 16.55
N GLU A 41 4.90 5.93 17.20
CA GLU A 41 4.47 4.56 16.89
C GLU A 41 2.96 4.35 16.89
N GLU A 42 2.20 5.13 17.68
CA GLU A 42 0.74 5.04 17.72
C GLU A 42 0.06 5.76 16.54
N VAL A 43 0.74 6.71 15.90
CA VAL A 43 0.16 7.59 14.87
C VAL A 43 0.88 7.54 13.53
N LEU A 44 1.93 6.74 13.40
CA LEU A 44 2.58 6.45 12.12
C LEU A 44 1.73 5.50 11.29
N GLN A 45 1.85 5.59 9.96
CA GLN A 45 1.36 4.55 9.07
C GLN A 45 2.10 3.24 9.32
N ASP A 46 1.40 2.12 9.19
CA ASP A 46 1.93 0.80 9.56
C ASP A 46 3.21 0.44 8.78
N ARG A 47 3.29 0.85 7.51
CA ARG A 47 4.50 0.70 6.68
C ARG A 47 5.75 1.34 7.32
N CYS A 48 5.59 2.39 8.11
CA CYS A 48 6.69 3.15 8.72
C CYS A 48 7.18 2.54 10.04
N LEU A 49 6.45 1.56 10.59
CA LEU A 49 6.79 0.90 11.85
C LEU A 49 7.90 -0.13 11.66
N SER A 50 7.91 -0.83 10.54
CA SER A 50 8.81 -1.95 10.21
C SER A 50 9.48 -1.81 8.83
N CYS A 51 9.65 -0.57 8.34
CA CYS A 51 10.18 -0.34 7.00
C CYS A 51 11.64 -0.86 6.88
N PRO A 52 11.94 -1.74 5.90
CA PRO A 52 13.30 -2.19 5.63
C PRO A 52 14.16 -1.11 4.96
N TYR A 53 13.53 -0.17 4.23
CA TYR A 53 14.22 0.86 3.45
C TYR A 53 13.74 2.28 3.80
N PRO A 54 13.96 2.76 5.05
CA PRO A 54 13.57 4.12 5.44
C PRO A 54 14.45 5.20 4.82
N THR A 55 15.64 4.82 4.34
CA THR A 55 16.53 5.66 3.52
C THR A 55 16.43 5.18 2.07
N PRO A 56 16.30 6.07 1.07
CA PRO A 56 16.33 5.69 -0.34
C PRO A 56 17.61 4.90 -0.66
N LEU A 57 17.49 3.80 -1.41
CA LEU A 57 18.62 2.99 -1.82
C LEU A 57 19.50 3.68 -2.87
N ILE A 58 18.89 4.54 -3.69
CA ILE A 58 19.54 5.33 -4.73
C ILE A 58 19.13 6.79 -4.53
N TYR A 59 20.12 7.68 -4.43
CA TYR A 59 19.92 9.12 -4.30
C TYR A 59 21.17 9.89 -4.77
N ASP A 60 20.98 11.07 -5.35
CA ASP A 60 22.07 12.01 -5.63
C ASP A 60 22.40 12.88 -4.40
N VAL A 61 21.36 13.27 -3.66
CA VAL A 61 21.46 14.11 -2.45
C VAL A 61 20.52 13.55 -1.39
N LEU A 62 21.06 13.20 -0.22
CA LEU A 62 20.29 12.84 0.96
C LEU A 62 20.19 14.04 1.89
N LEU A 63 18.96 14.42 2.25
CA LEU A 63 18.71 15.47 3.23
C LEU A 63 18.57 14.83 4.62
N GLY A 64 19.51 15.14 5.51
CA GLY A 64 19.60 14.54 6.85
C GLY A 64 20.42 13.24 6.87
N ASP A 65 20.47 12.61 8.04
CA ASP A 65 21.24 11.39 8.26
C ASP A 65 20.48 10.14 7.77
N PRO A 66 21.20 9.12 7.26
CA PRO A 66 20.59 7.85 6.90
C PRO A 66 20.00 7.18 8.14
N LEU A 67 18.77 6.68 7.99
CA LEU A 67 18.09 5.89 9.00
C LEU A 67 18.38 4.40 8.78
N PRO A 68 18.69 3.63 9.83
CA PRO A 68 18.82 2.18 9.73
C PRO A 68 17.45 1.54 9.42
N PRO A 69 17.42 0.35 8.79
CA PRO A 69 16.22 -0.46 8.67
C PRO A 69 15.53 -0.63 10.02
N LYS A 70 14.19 -0.58 10.02
CA LYS A 70 13.38 -0.75 11.24
C LYS A 70 12.91 -2.18 11.46
N GLY A 71 12.96 -3.01 10.42
CA GLY A 71 12.43 -4.38 10.39
C GLY A 71 12.30 -4.86 8.96
N GLU A 72 11.53 -5.92 8.76
CA GLU A 72 11.30 -6.59 7.48
C GLU A 72 9.81 -6.58 7.07
N ASN A 73 9.14 -5.42 7.26
CA ASN A 73 7.71 -5.21 7.00
C ASN A 73 6.75 -6.04 7.87
N GLU A 74 7.15 -6.48 9.07
CA GLU A 74 6.35 -7.34 9.95
C GLU A 74 4.97 -6.75 10.26
N ALA A 75 4.86 -5.42 10.37
CA ALA A 75 3.58 -4.75 10.65
C ALA A 75 2.59 -4.86 9.47
N LEU A 76 3.08 -4.92 8.23
CA LEU A 76 2.25 -5.11 7.05
C LEU A 76 1.96 -6.59 6.80
N LEU A 77 2.95 -7.47 7.01
CA LEU A 77 2.80 -8.92 6.85
C LEU A 77 1.78 -9.48 7.84
N ARG A 78 1.79 -9.03 9.10
CA ARG A 78 0.78 -9.43 10.09
C ARG A 78 -0.65 -9.14 9.62
N GLN A 79 -0.90 -8.01 8.97
CA GLN A 79 -2.23 -7.68 8.44
C GLN A 79 -2.65 -8.59 7.27
N VAL A 80 -1.67 -9.10 6.52
CA VAL A 80 -1.93 -10.10 5.48
C VAL A 80 -2.26 -11.43 6.14
N GLU A 81 -1.43 -11.90 7.09
CA GLU A 81 -1.63 -13.13 7.86
C GLU A 81 -3.01 -13.18 8.52
N GLU A 82 -3.44 -12.10 9.18
CA GLU A 82 -4.78 -11.95 9.78
C GLU A 82 -5.91 -12.18 8.75
N LEU A 83 -5.75 -11.71 7.51
CA LEU A 83 -6.71 -11.98 6.45
C LEU A 83 -6.60 -13.41 5.91
N GLU A 84 -5.41 -14.01 5.97
CA GLU A 84 -5.16 -15.37 5.51
C GLU A 84 -5.71 -16.45 6.44
N GLU A 85 -5.83 -16.13 7.73
CA GLU A 85 -6.53 -16.95 8.72
C GLU A 85 -8.05 -17.06 8.45
N LEU A 86 -8.64 -16.06 7.78
CA LEU A 86 -10.05 -16.09 7.40
C LEU A 86 -10.31 -17.15 6.31
N THR A 87 -11.45 -17.83 6.41
CA THR A 87 -11.90 -18.73 5.34
C THR A 87 -12.16 -17.94 4.05
N PRO A 88 -12.12 -18.57 2.85
CA PRO A 88 -12.35 -17.86 1.60
C PRO A 88 -13.67 -17.06 1.54
N PRO A 89 -14.82 -17.58 2.04
CA PRO A 89 -16.06 -16.79 2.11
C PRO A 89 -15.97 -15.57 3.04
N GLU A 90 -15.27 -15.68 4.16
CA GLU A 90 -15.10 -14.58 5.12
C GLU A 90 -14.17 -13.50 4.58
N ARG A 91 -13.05 -13.91 3.97
CA ARG A 91 -12.13 -12.99 3.29
C ARG A 91 -12.81 -12.26 2.14
N LEU A 92 -13.66 -12.95 1.37
CA LEU A 92 -14.47 -12.33 0.34
C LEU A 92 -15.48 -11.34 0.93
N ARG A 93 -16.13 -11.67 2.06
CA ARG A 93 -17.06 -10.78 2.75
C ARG A 93 -16.36 -9.51 3.25
N TYR A 94 -15.21 -9.67 3.91
CA TYR A 94 -14.36 -8.56 4.36
C TYR A 94 -14.10 -7.57 3.20
N TRP A 95 -13.62 -8.07 2.06
CA TRP A 95 -13.33 -7.21 0.92
C TRP A 95 -14.57 -6.58 0.28
N LYS A 96 -15.70 -7.28 0.29
CA LYS A 96 -16.97 -6.69 -0.19
C LYS A 96 -17.39 -5.51 0.69
N GLU A 97 -17.30 -5.66 2.01
CA GLU A 97 -17.62 -4.59 2.97
C GLU A 97 -16.66 -3.39 2.81
N GLU A 98 -15.36 -3.66 2.68
CA GLU A 98 -14.36 -2.63 2.43
C GLU A 98 -14.61 -1.85 1.14
N LEU A 99 -14.93 -2.56 0.05
CA LEU A 99 -15.16 -1.94 -1.25
C LEU A 99 -16.55 -1.33 -1.40
N GLU A 100 -17.56 -1.74 -0.64
CA GLU A 100 -18.87 -1.08 -0.64
C GLU A 100 -18.70 0.43 -0.37
N ARG A 101 -17.81 0.77 0.58
CA ARG A 101 -17.45 2.15 0.95
C ARG A 101 -16.70 2.93 -0.12
N CYS A 102 -16.13 2.26 -1.12
CA CYS A 102 -15.37 2.92 -2.19
C CYS A 102 -16.27 3.85 -2.99
N ILE A 103 -15.86 5.10 -3.18
CA ILE A 103 -16.59 6.07 -4.03
C ILE A 103 -15.99 6.17 -5.43
N ARG A 104 -15.07 5.27 -5.77
CA ARG A 104 -14.41 5.18 -7.09
C ARG A 104 -13.80 6.52 -7.57
N CYS A 105 -13.28 7.32 -6.62
CA CYS A 105 -12.63 8.61 -6.91
C CYS A 105 -11.24 8.48 -7.58
N TYR A 106 -10.69 7.25 -7.63
CA TYR A 106 -9.36 6.95 -8.17
C TYR A 106 -8.18 7.72 -7.54
N ALA A 107 -8.34 8.31 -6.35
CA ALA A 107 -7.22 8.91 -5.62
C ALA A 107 -6.06 7.90 -5.41
N CYS A 108 -6.40 6.64 -5.12
CA CYS A 108 -5.42 5.56 -4.99
C CYS A 108 -4.62 5.26 -6.27
N ARG A 109 -5.20 5.51 -7.44
CA ARG A 109 -4.56 5.39 -8.75
C ARG A 109 -3.60 6.56 -8.97
N ASN A 110 -4.13 7.77 -8.79
CA ASN A 110 -3.41 9.01 -9.09
C ASN A 110 -2.25 9.27 -8.12
N ALA A 111 -2.34 8.74 -6.89
CA ALA A 111 -1.25 8.80 -5.91
C ALA A 111 -0.15 7.75 -6.17
N CYS A 112 -0.39 6.76 -7.03
CA CYS A 112 0.61 5.72 -7.29
C CYS A 112 1.61 6.18 -8.34
N PRO A 113 2.91 6.32 -8.00
CA PRO A 113 3.93 6.75 -8.98
C PRO A 113 4.20 5.72 -10.08
N LEU A 114 3.67 4.50 -9.93
CA LEU A 114 3.87 3.39 -10.86
C LEU A 114 2.63 3.12 -11.75
N CYS A 115 1.52 3.82 -11.51
CA CYS A 115 0.35 3.76 -12.38
C CYS A 115 0.50 4.81 -13.49
N VAL A 116 1.30 4.47 -14.52
CA VAL A 116 1.80 5.42 -15.52
C VAL A 116 1.09 5.34 -16.89
N CYS A 117 -0.02 4.61 -16.99
CA CYS A 117 -0.80 4.54 -18.23
C CYS A 117 -1.28 5.94 -18.62
N GLN A 118 -0.72 6.53 -19.68
CA GLN A 118 -1.05 7.89 -20.11
C GLN A 118 -2.31 7.93 -20.99
N ASP A 119 -2.40 7.02 -21.97
CA ASP A 119 -3.44 7.11 -23.01
C ASP A 119 -4.56 6.06 -22.87
N TRP A 120 -4.29 4.91 -22.25
CA TRP A 120 -5.20 3.76 -22.23
C TRP A 120 -5.28 3.11 -20.84
N CYS A 121 -5.91 3.80 -19.89
CA CYS A 121 -6.19 3.23 -18.57
C CYS A 121 -7.45 2.35 -18.61
N ALA A 122 -7.38 1.10 -18.17
CA ALA A 122 -8.54 0.20 -18.12
C ALA A 122 -9.69 0.71 -17.22
N ALA A 123 -9.42 1.64 -16.30
CA ALA A 123 -10.46 2.31 -15.51
C ALA A 123 -11.29 3.33 -16.30
N GLU A 124 -10.78 3.82 -17.43
CA GLU A 124 -11.35 4.93 -18.20
C GLU A 124 -11.55 4.60 -19.69
N ALA A 125 -10.95 3.50 -20.16
CA ALA A 125 -11.04 3.04 -21.54
C ALA A 125 -12.48 2.67 -21.91
N ARG A 126 -12.96 3.24 -23.02
CA ARG A 126 -14.27 2.92 -23.62
C ARG A 126 -14.20 1.81 -24.65
N ASP A 127 -13.05 1.64 -25.29
CA ASP A 127 -12.82 0.61 -26.31
C ASP A 127 -11.41 0.00 -26.17
N PRO A 128 -11.28 -1.30 -25.80
CA PRO A 128 -12.37 -2.14 -25.29
C PRO A 128 -12.84 -1.65 -23.92
N HIS A 129 -14.13 -1.83 -23.63
CA HIS A 129 -14.74 -1.41 -22.37
C HIS A 129 -14.43 -2.42 -21.24
N TRP A 130 -13.25 -2.31 -20.63
CA TRP A 130 -12.78 -3.27 -19.62
C TRP A 130 -13.61 -3.26 -18.33
N ILE A 131 -13.94 -2.08 -17.81
CA ILE A 131 -14.66 -1.93 -16.54
C ILE A 131 -15.85 -0.99 -16.77
N SER A 132 -17.05 -1.53 -16.55
CA SER A 132 -18.30 -0.77 -16.57
C SER A 132 -18.23 0.50 -15.72
N MET A 133 -18.94 1.56 -16.12
CA MET A 133 -19.06 2.80 -15.33
C MET A 133 -19.96 2.67 -14.08
N ARG A 134 -20.63 1.52 -13.89
CA ARG A 134 -21.39 1.23 -12.66
C ARG A 134 -20.46 1.19 -11.46
N ASP A 135 -20.89 1.67 -10.31
CA ASP A 135 -20.09 1.74 -9.08
C ASP A 135 -20.39 0.59 -8.10
N GLY A 136 -20.82 -0.56 -8.61
CA GLY A 136 -21.03 -1.76 -7.81
C GLY A 136 -19.72 -2.32 -7.26
N VAL A 137 -19.81 -3.12 -6.19
CA VAL A 137 -18.66 -3.82 -5.59
C VAL A 137 -17.93 -4.68 -6.61
N LYS A 138 -18.65 -5.27 -7.58
CA LYS A 138 -18.06 -6.04 -8.65
C LYS A 138 -17.07 -5.22 -9.47
N GLU A 139 -17.45 -4.03 -9.92
CA GLU A 139 -16.60 -3.14 -10.71
C GLU A 139 -15.43 -2.61 -9.88
N LYS A 140 -15.67 -2.26 -8.61
CA LYS A 140 -14.63 -1.82 -7.67
C LYS A 140 -13.61 -2.92 -7.40
N TRP A 141 -14.07 -4.16 -7.24
CA TRP A 141 -13.22 -5.34 -7.06
C TRP A 141 -12.38 -5.59 -8.31
N MET A 142 -13.01 -5.59 -9.49
CA MET A 142 -12.30 -5.73 -10.77
C MET A 142 -11.19 -4.70 -10.93
N TRP A 143 -11.47 -3.43 -10.60
CA TRP A 143 -10.47 -2.38 -10.62
C TRP A 143 -9.30 -2.65 -9.68
N GLN A 144 -9.57 -3.00 -8.41
CA GLN A 144 -8.49 -3.22 -7.45
C GLN A 144 -7.63 -4.43 -7.80
N VAL A 145 -8.23 -5.52 -8.31
CA VAL A 145 -7.50 -6.69 -8.81
C VAL A 145 -6.64 -6.32 -10.01
N LEU A 146 -7.19 -5.64 -11.01
CA LEU A 146 -6.44 -5.19 -12.19
C LEU A 146 -5.27 -4.29 -11.79
N HIS A 147 -5.52 -3.31 -10.93
CA HIS A 147 -4.50 -2.38 -10.46
C HIS A 147 -3.41 -3.11 -9.64
N ALA A 148 -3.78 -4.13 -8.86
CA ALA A 148 -2.84 -4.95 -8.11
C ALA A 148 -1.97 -5.82 -9.02
N LEU A 149 -2.59 -6.51 -9.99
CA LEU A 149 -1.88 -7.35 -10.96
C LEU A 149 -0.96 -6.54 -11.86
N HIS A 150 -1.40 -5.37 -12.35
CA HIS A 150 -0.53 -4.50 -13.11
C HIS A 150 0.71 -4.08 -12.30
N LEU A 151 0.59 -3.90 -10.99
CA LEU A 151 1.72 -3.50 -10.15
C LEU A 151 2.50 -4.69 -9.56
N ALA A 152 2.13 -5.93 -9.86
CA ALA A 152 2.90 -7.10 -9.46
C ALA A 152 4.32 -7.01 -10.04
N GLY A 153 5.32 -7.07 -9.16
CA GLY A 153 6.73 -6.91 -9.50
C GLY A 153 7.21 -5.46 -9.57
N ARG A 154 6.32 -4.49 -9.34
CA ARG A 154 6.62 -3.05 -9.38
C ARG A 154 6.32 -2.34 -8.06
N CYS A 155 5.28 -2.76 -7.32
CA CYS A 155 4.89 -2.09 -6.09
C CYS A 155 5.99 -2.16 -5.01
N THR A 156 6.49 -1.00 -4.58
CA THR A 156 7.51 -0.88 -3.54
C THR A 156 6.96 -0.86 -2.11
N GLY A 157 5.67 -1.15 -1.92
CA GLY A 157 5.03 -1.10 -0.59
C GLY A 157 4.87 0.32 -0.03
N CYS A 158 4.96 1.36 -0.87
CA CYS A 158 4.97 2.75 -0.41
C CYS A 158 3.66 3.25 0.21
N GLY A 159 2.55 2.51 0.22
CA GLY A 159 1.31 2.86 0.95
C GLY A 159 0.54 4.11 0.51
N GLU A 160 0.99 4.88 -0.49
CA GLU A 160 0.30 6.10 -0.92
C GLU A 160 -1.11 5.85 -1.46
N CYS A 161 -1.38 4.67 -2.01
CA CYS A 161 -2.71 4.29 -2.47
C CYS A 161 -3.75 4.23 -1.34
N GLU A 162 -3.36 3.76 -0.16
CA GLU A 162 -4.20 3.71 1.04
C GLU A 162 -4.28 5.09 1.70
N ARG A 163 -3.13 5.75 1.87
CA ARG A 163 -3.04 7.10 2.47
C ARG A 163 -3.90 8.12 1.72
N ALA A 164 -3.93 8.06 0.39
CA ALA A 164 -4.72 8.97 -0.43
C ALA A 164 -6.22 8.62 -0.47
N CYS A 165 -6.64 7.48 0.07
CA CYS A 165 -8.03 7.06 0.05
C CYS A 165 -8.85 7.86 1.07
N PRO A 166 -9.83 8.69 0.64
CA PRO A 166 -10.66 9.45 1.57
C PRO A 166 -11.59 8.55 2.41
N MET A 167 -11.80 7.31 1.95
CA MET A 167 -12.63 6.31 2.62
C MET A 167 -11.80 5.37 3.51
N GLY A 168 -10.48 5.53 3.56
CA GLY A 168 -9.59 4.71 4.38
C GLY A 168 -9.59 3.22 4.02
N ILE A 169 -9.81 2.87 2.75
CA ILE A 169 -9.79 1.47 2.29
C ILE A 169 -8.35 0.93 2.40
N PRO A 170 -8.13 -0.24 3.02
CA PRO A 170 -6.80 -0.77 3.34
C PRO A 170 -6.14 -1.44 2.12
N LEU A 171 -5.95 -0.67 1.04
CA LEU A 171 -5.45 -1.17 -0.24
C LEU A 171 -4.02 -1.70 -0.17
N LEU A 172 -3.23 -1.26 0.82
CA LEU A 172 -1.86 -1.75 0.97
C LEU A 172 -1.84 -3.23 1.34
N ARG A 173 -2.88 -3.79 1.99
CA ARG A 173 -2.96 -5.22 2.30
C ARG A 173 -2.87 -6.12 1.06
N ILE A 174 -3.62 -5.79 0.00
CA ILE A 174 -3.57 -6.54 -1.27
C ILE A 174 -2.19 -6.42 -1.92
N ARG A 175 -1.58 -5.23 -1.86
CA ARG A 175 -0.24 -4.99 -2.41
C ARG A 175 0.83 -5.78 -1.66
N THR A 176 0.78 -5.76 -0.33
CA THR A 176 1.68 -6.52 0.54
C THR A 176 1.55 -8.01 0.26
N LYS A 177 0.33 -8.53 0.10
CA LYS A 177 0.14 -9.94 -0.26
C LYS A 177 0.81 -10.28 -1.59
N ILE A 178 0.61 -9.46 -2.63
CA ILE A 178 1.27 -9.69 -3.94
C ILE A 178 2.80 -9.64 -3.81
N ASN A 179 3.34 -8.70 -3.03
CA ASN A 179 4.78 -8.63 -2.82
C ASN A 179 5.31 -9.84 -2.04
N ALA A 180 4.57 -10.34 -1.06
CA ALA A 180 4.92 -11.56 -0.33
C ALA A 180 4.96 -12.77 -1.26
N GLU A 181 3.94 -12.94 -2.11
CA GLU A 181 3.90 -13.99 -3.15
C GLU A 181 5.08 -13.90 -4.11
N LEU A 182 5.45 -12.69 -4.55
CA LEU A 182 6.59 -12.49 -5.45
C LEU A 182 7.93 -12.84 -4.79
N LYS A 183 8.09 -12.48 -3.52
CA LYS A 183 9.27 -12.85 -2.73
C LYS A 183 9.34 -14.37 -2.54
N GLU A 184 8.22 -14.98 -2.18
CA GLU A 184 8.13 -16.43 -1.97
C GLU A 184 8.42 -17.21 -3.26
N LEU A 185 7.70 -16.91 -4.34
CA LEU A 185 7.74 -17.67 -5.60
C LEU A 185 8.94 -17.34 -6.49
N PHE A 186 9.44 -16.11 -6.46
CA PHE A 186 10.48 -15.66 -7.40
C PHE A 186 11.74 -15.10 -6.72
N ASP A 187 11.79 -15.06 -5.39
CA ASP A 187 12.89 -14.42 -4.65
C ASP A 187 13.12 -12.96 -5.08
N TYR A 188 12.03 -12.27 -5.44
CA TYR A 188 12.08 -10.95 -6.04
C TYR A 188 11.47 -9.89 -5.13
N GLU A 189 12.18 -8.77 -4.97
CA GLU A 189 11.70 -7.59 -4.26
C GLU A 189 11.73 -6.33 -5.13
N ALA A 190 10.56 -5.70 -5.31
CA ALA A 190 10.42 -4.57 -6.20
C ALA A 190 11.15 -3.32 -5.69
N GLY A 191 11.99 -2.73 -6.56
CA GLY A 191 12.66 -1.46 -6.30
C GLY A 191 13.89 -1.55 -5.40
N VAL A 192 14.42 -2.75 -5.13
CA VAL A 192 15.59 -2.96 -4.27
C VAL A 192 16.88 -3.12 -5.07
N LYS A 193 16.86 -3.95 -6.10
CA LYS A 193 18.05 -4.26 -6.92
C LYS A 193 17.94 -3.62 -8.29
N GLU A 194 18.96 -2.83 -8.65
CA GLU A 194 19.04 -2.22 -9.97
C GLU A 194 19.34 -3.27 -11.06
N GLY A 195 18.76 -3.08 -12.25
CA GLY A 195 18.98 -3.94 -13.41
C GLY A 195 18.23 -5.28 -13.37
N GLU A 196 17.56 -5.60 -12.27
CA GLU A 196 16.73 -6.79 -12.15
C GLU A 196 15.38 -6.59 -12.86
N ARG A 197 14.98 -7.55 -13.68
CA ARG A 197 13.69 -7.51 -14.39
C ARG A 197 12.61 -8.14 -13.50
N PRO A 198 11.44 -7.51 -13.35
CA PRO A 198 10.32 -8.11 -12.65
C PRO A 198 9.96 -9.50 -13.20
N PRO A 199 9.58 -10.48 -12.37
CA PRO A 199 9.31 -11.85 -12.80
C PRO A 199 8.26 -11.95 -13.91
N LEU A 200 7.23 -11.09 -13.89
CA LEU A 200 6.17 -11.07 -14.89
C LEU A 200 6.54 -10.37 -16.22
N LEU A 201 7.78 -9.87 -16.32
CA LEU A 201 8.34 -9.26 -17.53
C LEU A 201 9.51 -10.05 -18.10
N THR A 202 9.73 -11.27 -17.60
CA THR A 202 10.71 -12.22 -18.13
C THR A 202 10.03 -13.53 -18.48
N TYR A 203 10.74 -14.39 -19.21
CA TYR A 203 10.31 -15.73 -19.53
C TYR A 203 11.42 -16.71 -19.14
N GLN A 204 11.05 -17.75 -18.43
CA GLN A 204 11.91 -18.89 -18.13
C GLN A 204 11.18 -20.17 -18.54
N VAL A 205 11.91 -21.14 -19.07
CA VAL A 205 11.34 -22.44 -19.47
C VAL A 205 10.88 -23.23 -18.24
N SER A 206 11.58 -23.05 -17.12
CA SER A 206 11.26 -23.70 -15.85
C SER A 206 11.47 -22.71 -14.72
N GLU A 207 10.50 -22.63 -13.81
CA GLU A 207 10.59 -21.77 -12.63
C GLU A 207 11.23 -22.53 -11.45
N PRO A 208 12.18 -21.94 -10.72
CA PRO A 208 12.89 -22.64 -9.64
C PRO A 208 12.00 -23.11 -8.48
N LYS A 209 10.89 -22.40 -8.22
CA LYS A 209 9.99 -22.65 -7.08
C LYS A 209 8.55 -23.01 -7.48
N ILE A 210 8.24 -23.08 -8.78
CA ILE A 210 6.91 -23.44 -9.28
C ILE A 210 7.03 -24.74 -10.05
N GLU A 211 6.46 -25.81 -9.49
CA GLU A 211 6.39 -27.10 -10.17
C GLU A 211 5.20 -27.13 -11.12
N GLU A 212 5.46 -27.46 -12.40
CA GLU A 212 4.37 -27.71 -13.34
C GLU A 212 3.57 -28.95 -12.89
N PRO A 213 2.22 -28.87 -12.92
CA PRO A 213 1.42 -30.03 -12.60
C PRO A 213 1.70 -31.18 -13.57
N LYS A 214 1.95 -32.38 -13.03
CA LYS A 214 2.29 -33.58 -13.81
C LYS A 214 1.07 -34.32 -14.40
N TRP A 215 -0.08 -33.66 -14.51
CA TRP A 215 -1.36 -34.28 -14.88
C TRP A 215 -1.68 -34.15 -16.37
#